data_AF-R1BDD1-F1
#
_entry.id   AF-R1BDD1-F1
#
_cell.length_a   1.000
_cell.length_b   1.000
_cell.length_c   1.000
_cell.angle_alpha   90.00
_cell.angle_beta   90.00
_cell.angle_gamma   90.00
#
_symmetry.space_group_name_H-M   'P 1'
#
loop_
_entity.id
_entity.type
_entity.pdbx_description
1 polymer ?
#
loop_
_entity_poly.entity_id
_entity_poly.type
_entity_poly.pdbx_seq_one_letter_code
_entity_poly.pdbx_strand_id
1 'polypeptide(L)'
;MPIFFHVLAVAAPAKRAAAGVGPCALVQTPFTRPDFGDSNCAEYLNLPLSSPPNCSERSTRVPRIYHAVGGSAERPSNVAMNAAVHLDGFVVNYHDDESAFEYVTKHCGREAGQAYRCLLAPAFRADLFRFCALSAEGGVYLDTDLVLLKPIASVVDMCDAGATIGRDISGADFERKQMKILASVPSHPLPRCMLDSILRNVRQRFVPPKGRPLMLTGPELLDWCYNQTAGNDVAITYRDSVRATYPHSGMVGVGGLVAFEQPNDMDYPQIPKTRITGATRWMTHHMTNMTNMCGLSMCRMWRCGGSKLRTSVVVSHKHSKHQGKRI
;
A
#
# COMPACT_ATOMS: atom_id res chain seq x y z
N MET A 1 76.17 -22.05 29.12
CA MET A 1 75.39 -21.58 27.95
C MET A 1 74.03 -21.12 28.46
N PRO A 2 73.66 -19.83 28.34
CA PRO A 2 72.40 -19.33 28.86
C PRO A 2 71.25 -19.57 27.87
N ILE A 3 70.10 -19.97 28.41
CA ILE A 3 68.86 -20.25 27.69
C ILE A 3 68.15 -18.92 27.44
N PHE A 4 68.00 -18.53 26.17
CA PHE A 4 67.17 -17.40 25.77
C PHE A 4 65.71 -17.84 25.63
N PHE A 5 64.85 -17.40 26.55
CA PHE A 5 63.40 -17.47 26.36
C PHE A 5 62.97 -16.38 25.40
N HIS A 6 62.53 -16.74 24.20
CA HIS A 6 61.80 -15.84 23.31
C HIS A 6 60.36 -15.71 23.80
N VAL A 7 60.04 -14.55 24.38
CA VAL A 7 58.66 -14.14 24.64
C VAL A 7 58.07 -13.72 23.29
N LEU A 8 57.24 -14.59 22.70
CA LEU A 8 56.38 -14.23 21.58
C LEU A 8 55.34 -13.22 22.08
N ALA A 9 55.49 -11.95 21.69
CA ALA A 9 54.46 -10.94 21.87
C ALA A 9 53.24 -11.34 21.04
N VAL A 10 52.18 -11.81 21.70
CA VAL A 10 50.87 -12.02 21.09
C VAL A 10 50.31 -10.63 20.78
N ALA A 11 50.27 -10.28 19.49
CA ALA A 11 49.60 -9.07 19.04
C ALA A 11 48.13 -9.12 19.47
N ALA A 12 47.69 -8.12 20.24
CA ALA A 12 46.29 -7.95 20.58
C ALA A 12 45.45 -7.89 19.30
N PRO A 13 44.26 -8.53 19.25
CA PRO A 13 43.41 -8.46 18.07
C PRO A 13 43.06 -6.99 17.84
N ALA A 14 43.46 -6.47 16.67
CA ALA A 14 43.03 -5.16 16.22
C ALA A 14 41.50 -5.14 16.29
N LYS A 15 40.94 -4.23 17.10
CA LYS A 15 39.51 -3.91 17.05
C LYS A 15 39.22 -3.48 15.62
N ARG A 16 38.68 -4.38 14.79
CA ARG A 16 38.00 -3.98 13.56
C ARG A 16 36.88 -3.06 14.01
N ALA A 17 37.06 -1.75 13.79
CA ALA A 17 35.93 -0.84 13.79
C ALA A 17 34.90 -1.46 12.85
N ALA A 18 33.70 -1.78 13.36
CA ALA A 18 32.60 -2.17 12.51
C ALA A 18 32.43 -1.02 11.51
N ALA A 19 32.76 -1.25 10.24
CA ALA A 19 32.49 -0.28 9.18
C ALA A 19 31.00 0.04 9.29
N GLY A 20 30.67 1.32 9.54
CA GLY A 20 29.29 1.74 9.71
C GLY A 20 28.47 1.29 8.51
N VAL A 21 27.33 0.68 8.77
CA VAL A 21 26.38 0.30 7.72
C VAL A 21 25.88 1.60 7.08
N GLY A 22 26.11 1.79 5.78
CA GLY A 22 25.70 2.98 5.04
C GLY A 22 24.17 3.17 5.07
N PRO A 23 23.67 4.42 4.95
CA PRO A 23 22.24 4.73 4.97
C PRO A 23 21.39 3.83 4.08
N CYS A 24 21.85 3.52 2.86
CA CYS A 24 21.08 2.71 1.94
C CYS A 24 20.90 1.26 2.39
N ALA A 25 21.83 0.68 3.15
CA ALA A 25 21.63 -0.65 3.71
C ALA A 25 20.52 -0.70 4.79
N LEU A 26 19.92 0.44 5.17
CA LEU A 26 18.79 0.54 6.08
C LEU A 26 17.44 0.69 5.37
N VAL A 27 17.44 1.07 4.08
CA VAL A 27 16.24 1.40 3.31
C VAL A 27 16.13 0.69 1.97
N GLN A 28 17.24 0.37 1.30
CA GLN A 28 17.20 -0.26 -0.02
C GLN A 28 17.06 -1.77 0.04
N THR A 29 16.11 -2.31 -0.72
CA THR A 29 16.06 -3.74 -1.05
C THR A 29 17.04 -4.04 -2.20
N PRO A 30 17.40 -5.31 -2.43
CA PRO A 30 18.14 -5.71 -3.64
C PRO A 30 17.46 -5.33 -4.97
N PHE A 31 16.20 -4.85 -4.92
CA PHE A 31 15.38 -4.48 -6.07
C PHE A 31 15.36 -2.97 -6.34
N THR A 32 16.07 -2.15 -5.56
CA THR A 32 16.11 -0.70 -5.79
C THR A 32 17.02 -0.30 -6.95
N ARG A 33 16.72 0.87 -7.54
CA ARG A 33 17.43 1.35 -8.72
C ARG A 33 18.88 1.78 -8.40
N PRO A 34 19.80 1.69 -9.37
CA PRO A 34 21.21 2.07 -9.18
C PRO A 34 21.47 3.56 -8.92
N ASP A 35 20.51 4.44 -9.23
CA ASP A 35 20.61 5.90 -9.14
C ASP A 35 20.22 6.46 -7.77
N PHE A 36 19.69 5.63 -6.87
CA PHE A 36 19.36 6.03 -5.50
C PHE A 36 20.56 5.73 -4.59
N GLY A 37 21.26 6.78 -4.14
CA GLY A 37 22.51 6.65 -3.37
C GLY A 37 22.36 6.98 -1.88
N ASP A 38 23.46 6.84 -1.12
CA ASP A 38 23.45 7.03 0.34
C ASP A 38 22.94 8.40 0.80
N SER A 39 23.08 9.45 -0.02
CA SER A 39 22.51 10.77 0.29
C SER A 39 20.98 10.76 0.26
N ASN A 40 20.37 10.15 -0.75
CA ASN A 40 18.90 10.04 -0.85
C ASN A 40 18.35 9.16 0.28
N CYS A 41 19.04 8.07 0.58
CA CYS A 41 18.73 7.21 1.71
C CYS A 41 18.81 7.97 3.04
N ALA A 42 19.86 8.77 3.25
CA ALA A 42 20.01 9.59 4.45
C ALA A 42 18.92 10.66 4.56
N GLU A 43 18.56 11.33 3.46
CA GLU A 43 17.47 12.30 3.41
C GLU A 43 16.14 11.66 3.82
N TYR A 44 15.79 10.53 3.19
CA TYR A 44 14.60 9.76 3.53
C TYR A 44 14.59 9.31 5.01
N LEU A 45 15.76 8.89 5.53
CA LEU A 45 15.92 8.51 6.94
C LEU A 45 15.80 9.70 7.91
N ASN A 46 15.93 10.93 7.43
CA ASN A 46 15.81 12.14 8.24
C ASN A 46 14.43 12.83 8.12
N LEU A 47 13.56 12.37 7.20
CA LEU A 47 12.20 12.90 7.10
C LEU A 47 11.43 12.68 8.41
N PRO A 48 10.72 13.70 8.92
CA PRO A 48 10.07 13.63 10.22
C PRO A 48 8.92 12.63 10.23
N LEU A 49 8.78 11.94 11.35
CA LEU A 49 7.64 11.07 11.67
C LEU A 49 6.94 11.60 12.93
N SER A 50 5.62 11.64 12.90
CA SER A 50 4.79 11.93 14.06
C SER A 50 4.79 10.72 15.00
N SER A 51 4.89 10.99 16.31
CA SER A 51 4.62 9.94 17.31
C SER A 51 3.11 9.88 17.56
N PRO A 52 2.45 8.73 17.39
CA PRO A 52 1.05 8.59 17.76
C PRO A 52 0.83 8.97 19.23
N PRO A 53 -0.19 9.80 19.54
CA PRO A 53 -0.50 10.16 20.91
C PRO A 53 -1.02 8.95 21.70
N ASN A 54 -0.82 8.96 23.02
CA ASN A 54 -1.49 7.98 23.88
C ASN A 54 -2.98 8.37 24.02
N CYS A 55 -3.85 7.56 23.42
CA CYS A 55 -5.30 7.78 23.42
C CYS A 55 -6.05 7.00 24.51
N SER A 56 -5.38 6.39 25.50
CA SER A 56 -6.03 5.52 26.51
C SER A 56 -7.11 6.22 27.35
N GLU A 57 -6.94 7.51 27.61
CA GLU A 57 -7.86 8.33 28.42
C GLU A 57 -8.70 9.31 27.58
N ARG A 58 -8.64 9.19 26.24
CA ARG A 58 -9.25 10.14 25.30
C ARG A 58 -10.22 9.42 24.38
N SER A 59 -11.26 10.11 23.95
CA SER A 59 -12.15 9.57 22.92
C SER A 59 -11.40 9.39 21.60
N THR A 60 -11.41 8.19 21.05
CA THR A 60 -10.81 7.92 19.74
C THR A 60 -11.69 8.49 18.63
N ARG A 61 -11.07 9.18 17.67
CA ARG A 61 -11.72 9.67 16.44
C ARG A 61 -11.85 8.55 15.41
N VAL A 62 -10.83 7.70 15.31
CA VAL A 62 -10.78 6.58 14.37
C VAL A 62 -11.60 5.40 14.91
N PRO A 63 -12.62 4.90 14.17
CA PRO A 63 -13.39 3.74 14.58
C PRO A 63 -12.53 2.49 14.80
N ARG A 64 -12.93 1.60 15.72
CA ARG A 64 -12.23 0.33 15.94
C ARG A 64 -12.71 -0.75 14.97
N ILE A 65 -12.46 -0.52 13.68
CA ILE A 65 -12.73 -1.47 12.60
C ILE A 65 -11.41 -1.81 11.92
N TYR A 66 -11.11 -3.10 11.78
CA TYR A 66 -9.92 -3.58 11.08
C TYR A 66 -10.33 -4.10 9.70
N HIS A 67 -10.07 -3.31 8.67
CA HIS A 67 -10.27 -3.68 7.28
C HIS A 67 -9.06 -4.44 6.71
N ALA A 68 -9.33 -5.55 6.04
CA ALA A 68 -8.32 -6.31 5.30
C ALA A 68 -8.96 -6.96 4.06
N VAL A 69 -8.17 -7.15 3.01
CA VAL A 69 -8.63 -7.82 1.78
C VAL A 69 -7.58 -8.80 1.27
N GLY A 70 -8.01 -10.02 0.91
CA GLY A 70 -7.15 -11.09 0.44
C GLY A 70 -7.75 -11.87 -0.74
N GLY A 71 -7.00 -12.85 -1.25
CA GLY A 71 -7.39 -13.63 -2.43
C GLY A 71 -8.36 -14.79 -2.13
N SER A 72 -8.57 -15.15 -0.87
CA SER A 72 -9.35 -16.33 -0.45
C SER A 72 -10.37 -16.00 0.63
N ALA A 73 -11.49 -16.72 0.65
CA ALA A 73 -12.48 -16.62 1.72
C ALA A 73 -11.90 -16.96 3.10
N GLU A 74 -10.96 -17.92 3.14
CA GLU A 74 -10.19 -18.21 4.35
C GLU A 74 -9.30 -17.02 4.69
N ARG A 75 -9.44 -16.52 5.92
CA ARG A 75 -8.69 -15.40 6.45
C ARG A 75 -7.23 -15.81 6.71
N PRO A 76 -6.23 -15.05 6.21
CA PRO A 76 -4.81 -15.32 6.49
C PRO A 76 -4.48 -15.29 7.99
N SER A 77 -3.52 -16.12 8.41
CA SER A 77 -3.10 -16.22 9.82
C SER A 77 -2.62 -14.90 10.40
N ASN A 78 -1.96 -14.06 9.60
CA ASN A 78 -1.45 -12.77 10.05
C ASN A 78 -2.58 -11.81 10.42
N VAL A 79 -3.69 -11.82 9.66
CA VAL A 79 -4.89 -11.02 9.99
C VAL A 79 -5.47 -11.48 11.33
N ALA A 80 -5.59 -12.79 11.54
CA ALA A 80 -6.11 -13.34 12.80
C ALA A 80 -5.19 -13.03 13.99
N MET A 81 -3.88 -13.18 13.82
CA MET A 81 -2.87 -12.89 14.85
C MET A 81 -2.83 -11.40 15.19
N ASN A 82 -2.78 -10.52 14.19
CA ASN A 82 -2.82 -9.07 14.40
C ASN A 82 -4.09 -8.69 15.18
N ALA A 83 -5.25 -9.21 14.76
CA ALA A 83 -6.52 -8.95 15.44
C ALA A 83 -6.48 -9.37 16.92
N ALA A 84 -5.96 -10.57 17.21
CA ALA A 84 -5.92 -11.12 18.56
C ALA A 84 -4.91 -10.42 19.48
N VAL A 85 -3.77 -9.98 18.96
CA VAL A 85 -2.64 -9.51 19.76
C VAL A 85 -2.48 -7.98 19.74
N HIS A 86 -2.79 -7.35 18.63
CA HIS A 86 -2.42 -5.96 18.37
C HIS A 86 -3.58 -5.02 18.08
N LEU A 87 -4.80 -5.53 17.86
CA LEU A 87 -5.99 -4.72 17.60
C LEU A 87 -7.11 -4.99 18.62
N ASP A 88 -6.79 -4.91 19.92
CA ASP A 88 -7.77 -5.11 20.99
C ASP A 88 -9.00 -4.18 20.85
N GLY A 89 -10.19 -4.77 20.96
CA GLY A 89 -11.48 -4.11 20.78
C GLY A 89 -11.81 -3.70 19.33
N PHE A 90 -11.06 -4.17 18.32
CA PHE A 90 -11.42 -3.96 16.91
C PHE A 90 -12.33 -5.07 16.37
N VAL A 91 -13.28 -4.68 15.54
CA VAL A 91 -14.07 -5.61 14.74
C VAL A 91 -13.33 -5.90 13.44
N VAL A 92 -13.03 -7.17 13.18
CA VAL A 92 -12.36 -7.59 11.95
C VAL A 92 -13.34 -7.62 10.79
N ASN A 93 -13.10 -6.77 9.79
CA ASN A 93 -13.80 -6.70 8.52
C ASN A 93 -12.90 -7.19 7.37
N TYR A 94 -12.77 -8.51 7.27
CA TYR A 94 -11.97 -9.16 6.24
C TYR A 94 -12.83 -9.56 5.03
N HIS A 95 -12.32 -9.31 3.83
CA HIS A 95 -12.96 -9.68 2.58
C HIS A 95 -12.02 -10.49 1.68
N ASP A 96 -12.59 -11.45 0.96
CA ASP A 96 -11.98 -11.99 -0.26
C ASP A 96 -12.34 -11.12 -1.49
N ASP A 97 -11.88 -11.50 -2.69
CA ASP A 97 -12.09 -10.70 -3.91
C ASP A 97 -13.59 -10.50 -4.23
N GLU A 98 -14.43 -11.51 -4.01
CA GLU A 98 -15.86 -11.45 -4.33
C GLU A 98 -16.62 -10.61 -3.30
N SER A 99 -16.42 -10.87 -2.01
CA SER A 99 -17.06 -10.09 -0.95
C SER A 99 -16.53 -8.65 -0.90
N ALA A 100 -15.30 -8.38 -1.33
CA ALA A 100 -14.77 -7.04 -1.49
C ALA A 100 -15.46 -6.29 -2.64
N PHE A 101 -15.76 -6.95 -3.76
CA PHE A 101 -16.57 -6.37 -4.84
C PHE A 101 -17.97 -5.99 -4.35
N GLU A 102 -18.63 -6.88 -3.62
CA GLU A 102 -19.96 -6.61 -3.05
C GLU A 102 -19.90 -5.45 -2.05
N TYR A 103 -18.91 -5.46 -1.16
CA TYR A 103 -18.68 -4.41 -0.17
C TYR A 103 -18.47 -3.04 -0.85
N VAL A 104 -17.57 -2.97 -1.84
CA VAL A 104 -17.30 -1.73 -2.59
C VAL A 104 -18.56 -1.24 -3.30
N THR A 105 -19.32 -2.15 -3.92
CA THR A 105 -20.56 -1.80 -4.62
C THR A 105 -21.60 -1.21 -3.66
N LYS A 106 -21.72 -1.79 -2.47
CA LYS A 106 -22.66 -1.37 -1.43
C LYS A 106 -22.27 -0.05 -0.80
N HIS A 107 -21.00 0.12 -0.41
CA HIS A 107 -20.55 1.26 0.40
C HIS A 107 -20.08 2.45 -0.43
N CYS A 108 -19.57 2.22 -1.64
CA CYS A 108 -19.03 3.27 -2.53
C CYS A 108 -19.79 3.40 -3.86
N GLY A 109 -20.87 2.65 -4.01
CA GLY A 109 -21.79 2.74 -5.13
C GLY A 109 -21.41 1.88 -6.33
N ARG A 110 -22.38 1.79 -7.25
CA ARG A 110 -22.30 0.91 -8.42
C ARG A 110 -21.12 1.24 -9.36
N GLU A 111 -20.71 2.51 -9.47
CA GLU A 111 -19.54 2.91 -10.28
C GLU A 111 -18.24 2.33 -9.68
N ALA A 112 -18.08 2.38 -8.35
CA ALA A 112 -16.92 1.80 -7.69
C ALA A 112 -16.86 0.28 -7.85
N GLY A 113 -18.00 -0.40 -7.79
CA GLY A 113 -18.09 -1.84 -8.10
C GLY A 113 -17.63 -2.19 -9.52
N GLN A 114 -18.02 -1.40 -10.52
CA GLN A 114 -17.49 -1.59 -11.88
C GLN A 114 -16.00 -1.32 -11.96
N ALA A 115 -15.53 -0.24 -11.34
CA ALA A 115 -14.11 0.09 -11.34
C ALA A 115 -13.29 -1.06 -10.74
N TYR A 116 -13.77 -1.65 -9.63
CA TYR A 116 -13.18 -2.83 -9.02
C TYR A 116 -13.04 -3.99 -10.02
N ARG A 117 -14.10 -4.35 -10.75
CA ARG A 117 -14.05 -5.42 -11.77
C ARG A 117 -13.22 -5.08 -13.00
N CYS A 118 -13.06 -3.80 -13.34
CA CYS A 118 -12.21 -3.34 -14.45
C CYS A 118 -10.71 -3.45 -14.13
N LEU A 119 -10.34 -3.37 -12.86
CA LEU A 119 -8.94 -3.46 -12.44
C LEU A 119 -8.49 -4.93 -12.43
N LEU A 120 -7.63 -5.29 -13.39
CA LEU A 120 -7.18 -6.67 -13.58
C LEU A 120 -6.24 -7.16 -12.47
N ALA A 121 -5.32 -6.30 -12.02
CA ALA A 121 -4.35 -6.66 -10.98
C ALA A 121 -5.03 -6.66 -9.59
N PRO A 122 -4.88 -7.74 -8.79
CA PRO A 122 -5.43 -7.81 -7.43
C PRO A 122 -4.97 -6.64 -6.54
N ALA A 123 -3.71 -6.21 -6.69
CA ALA A 123 -3.18 -5.06 -5.94
C ALA A 123 -3.97 -3.77 -6.21
N PHE A 124 -4.34 -3.49 -7.46
CA PHE A 124 -5.14 -2.29 -7.79
C PHE A 124 -6.56 -2.38 -7.23
N ARG A 125 -7.13 -3.59 -7.18
CA ARG A 125 -8.41 -3.82 -6.52
C ARG A 125 -8.34 -3.59 -5.01
N ALA A 126 -7.26 -4.05 -4.38
CA ALA A 126 -6.99 -3.79 -2.97
C ALA A 126 -6.84 -2.29 -2.67
N ASP A 127 -6.16 -1.53 -3.54
CA ASP A 127 -6.08 -0.06 -3.46
C ASP A 127 -7.48 0.58 -3.44
N LEU A 128 -8.37 0.18 -4.36
CA LEU A 128 -9.74 0.72 -4.39
C LEU A 128 -10.54 0.31 -3.14
N PHE A 129 -10.43 -0.96 -2.71
CA PHE A 129 -11.12 -1.45 -1.52
C PHE A 129 -10.71 -0.67 -0.27
N ARG A 130 -9.40 -0.48 -0.02
CA ARG A 130 -8.94 0.14 1.23
C ARG A 130 -9.44 1.58 1.37
N PHE A 131 -9.44 2.37 0.30
CA PHE A 131 -9.97 3.74 0.37
C PHE A 131 -11.48 3.80 0.34
N CYS A 132 -12.16 2.82 -0.26
CA CYS A 132 -13.60 2.69 -0.11
C CYS A 132 -13.98 2.44 1.35
N ALA A 133 -13.34 1.45 1.99
CA ALA A 133 -13.58 1.10 3.39
C ALA A 133 -13.29 2.29 4.33
N LEU A 134 -12.09 2.89 4.22
CA LEU A 134 -11.71 4.05 5.04
C LEU A 134 -12.60 5.26 4.79
N SER A 135 -13.03 5.52 3.54
CA SER A 135 -13.93 6.64 3.26
C SER A 135 -15.34 6.40 3.80
N ALA A 136 -15.84 5.16 3.79
CA ALA A 136 -17.20 4.84 4.19
C ALA A 136 -17.35 4.69 5.70
N GLU A 137 -16.44 3.97 6.34
CA GLU A 137 -16.55 3.55 7.74
C GLU A 137 -15.38 4.01 8.61
N GLY A 138 -14.36 4.64 8.02
CA GLY A 138 -13.12 4.96 8.74
C GLY A 138 -12.37 3.68 9.11
N GLY A 139 -11.76 3.68 10.29
CA GLY A 139 -11.08 2.52 10.84
C GLY A 139 -9.61 2.42 10.45
N VAL A 140 -9.07 1.22 10.58
CA VAL A 140 -7.69 0.87 10.24
C VAL A 140 -7.70 -0.16 9.13
N TYR A 141 -6.90 0.05 8.11
CA TYR A 141 -6.60 -0.92 7.08
C TYR A 141 -5.18 -1.46 7.26
N LEU A 142 -5.02 -2.79 7.17
CA LEU A 142 -3.72 -3.45 7.09
C LEU A 142 -3.68 -4.41 5.90
N ASP A 143 -2.58 -4.41 5.13
CA ASP A 143 -2.32 -5.47 4.17
C ASP A 143 -2.24 -6.84 4.90
N THR A 144 -2.62 -7.90 4.19
CA THR A 144 -2.82 -9.23 4.80
C THR A 144 -1.53 -9.99 5.08
N ASP A 145 -0.42 -9.54 4.53
CA ASP A 145 0.92 -10.06 4.75
C ASP A 145 1.67 -9.34 5.89
N LEU A 146 1.07 -8.33 6.53
CA LEU A 146 1.70 -7.65 7.65
C LEU A 146 1.61 -8.44 8.95
N VAL A 147 2.73 -8.47 9.66
CA VAL A 147 2.85 -8.95 11.05
C VAL A 147 3.18 -7.74 11.91
N LEU A 148 2.21 -7.26 12.67
CA LEU A 148 2.43 -6.17 13.63
C LEU A 148 3.35 -6.65 14.75
N LEU A 149 4.15 -5.73 15.29
CA LEU A 149 5.04 -5.95 16.45
C LEU A 149 4.65 -5.12 17.66
N LYS A 150 3.74 -4.17 17.46
CA LYS A 150 3.25 -3.27 18.50
C LYS A 150 1.73 -3.14 18.38
N PRO A 151 1.02 -2.82 19.47
CA PRO A 151 -0.40 -2.50 19.42
C PRO A 151 -0.66 -1.41 18.37
N ILE A 152 -1.71 -1.55 17.57
CA ILE A 152 -2.00 -0.64 16.45
C ILE A 152 -2.15 0.82 16.91
N ALA A 153 -2.69 1.04 18.11
CA ALA A 153 -2.84 2.36 18.73
C ALA A 153 -1.50 3.05 19.04
N SER A 154 -0.37 2.34 18.98
CA SER A 154 0.99 2.92 19.07
C SER A 154 1.65 3.14 17.70
N VAL A 155 0.98 2.74 16.62
CA VAL A 155 1.47 2.82 15.24
C VAL A 155 0.71 3.89 14.47
N VAL A 156 -0.60 4.02 14.70
CA VAL A 156 -1.46 5.03 14.07
C VAL A 156 -2.04 5.98 15.09
N ASP A 157 -2.31 7.22 14.66
CA ASP A 157 -3.02 8.19 15.49
C ASP A 157 -4.52 7.86 15.53
N MET A 158 -5.01 7.58 16.74
CA MET A 158 -6.39 7.20 16.98
C MET A 158 -7.26 8.35 17.49
N CYS A 159 -6.69 9.49 17.91
CA CYS A 159 -7.43 10.53 18.63
C CYS A 159 -7.15 11.97 18.21
N ASP A 160 -5.96 12.32 17.73
CA ASP A 160 -5.65 13.70 17.34
C ASP A 160 -5.85 13.90 15.84
N ALA A 161 -5.19 13.12 14.97
CA ALA A 161 -5.35 13.21 13.50
C ALA A 161 -6.58 12.45 12.95
N GLY A 162 -7.15 12.97 11.87
CA GLY A 162 -8.26 12.39 11.11
C GLY A 162 -7.82 11.31 10.11
N ALA A 163 -6.55 11.27 9.75
CA ALA A 163 -5.95 10.16 9.00
C ALA A 163 -4.49 9.90 9.41
N THR A 164 -4.05 8.65 9.28
CA THR A 164 -2.65 8.26 9.39
C THR A 164 -2.20 7.53 8.13
N ILE A 165 -1.02 7.89 7.63
CA ILE A 165 -0.33 7.23 6.51
C ILE A 165 1.16 7.00 6.84
N GLY A 166 1.86 6.28 5.97
CA GLY A 166 3.31 6.11 6.06
C GLY A 166 4.07 6.78 4.93
N ARG A 167 5.40 6.75 5.00
CA ARG A 167 6.30 7.13 3.90
C ARG A 167 6.83 5.89 3.21
N ASP A 168 6.67 5.84 1.89
CA ASP A 168 7.30 4.83 1.04
C ASP A 168 8.58 5.45 0.47
N ILE A 169 9.52 4.61 0.03
CA ILE A 169 10.80 5.06 -0.54
C ILE A 169 10.50 5.79 -1.86
N SER A 170 10.83 7.09 -1.86
CA SER A 170 10.61 8.00 -2.99
C SER A 170 11.42 7.60 -4.24
N GLY A 171 10.90 7.97 -5.41
CA GLY A 171 11.71 8.01 -6.62
C GLY A 171 12.61 9.25 -6.64
N ALA A 172 13.53 9.34 -7.59
CA ALA A 172 14.45 10.48 -7.72
C ALA A 172 13.72 11.85 -7.81
N ASP A 173 12.56 11.90 -8.48
CA ASP A 173 11.84 13.16 -8.77
C ASP A 173 10.44 13.23 -8.13
N PHE A 174 10.07 12.28 -7.26
CA PHE A 174 8.72 12.25 -6.69
C PHE A 174 8.64 11.44 -5.38
N GLU A 175 7.82 11.95 -4.47
CA GLU A 175 7.51 11.33 -3.19
C GLU A 175 6.52 10.17 -3.35
N ARG A 176 6.61 9.21 -2.43
CA ARG A 176 5.61 8.14 -2.29
C ARG A 176 5.11 8.05 -0.86
N LYS A 177 3.83 7.74 -0.72
CA LYS A 177 3.22 7.44 0.58
C LYS A 177 2.93 5.96 0.66
N GLN A 178 3.22 5.36 1.81
CA GLN A 178 3.00 3.93 2.00
C GLN A 178 1.51 3.68 2.25
N MET A 179 0.97 2.56 1.75
CA MET A 179 -0.46 2.22 1.83
C MET A 179 -0.84 0.92 2.57
N LYS A 180 0.11 0.17 3.11
CA LYS A 180 -0.10 -1.10 3.82
C LYS A 180 -0.62 -0.94 5.25
N ILE A 181 -0.45 0.21 5.90
CA ILE A 181 -1.01 0.54 7.23
C ILE A 181 -1.67 1.91 7.16
N LEU A 182 -3.00 1.96 7.13
CA LEU A 182 -3.73 3.22 7.02
C LEU A 182 -4.74 3.33 8.15
N ALA A 183 -4.98 4.54 8.64
CA ALA A 183 -6.07 4.80 9.57
C ALA A 183 -6.83 6.05 9.12
N SER A 184 -8.14 6.10 9.32
CA SER A 184 -8.90 7.31 9.05
C SER A 184 -10.23 7.38 9.79
N VAL A 185 -10.73 8.59 10.01
CA VAL A 185 -12.14 8.81 10.34
C VAL A 185 -13.00 8.60 9.08
N PRO A 186 -14.28 8.22 9.23
CA PRO A 186 -15.19 8.16 8.10
C PRO A 186 -15.24 9.51 7.38
N SER A 187 -15.36 9.48 6.05
CA SER A 187 -15.47 10.68 5.19
C SER A 187 -14.29 11.66 5.28
N HIS A 188 -13.13 11.24 5.78
CA HIS A 188 -11.92 12.08 5.74
C HIS A 188 -11.55 12.43 4.27
N PRO A 189 -11.08 13.67 3.99
CA PRO A 189 -10.77 14.11 2.62
C PRO A 189 -9.74 13.25 1.89
N LEU A 190 -8.73 12.71 2.60
CA LEU A 190 -7.65 11.93 1.99
C LEU A 190 -8.14 10.60 1.36
N PRO A 191 -8.78 9.66 2.10
CA PRO A 191 -9.40 8.49 1.47
C PRO A 191 -10.42 8.83 0.38
N ARG A 192 -11.20 9.90 0.58
CA ARG A 192 -12.18 10.34 -0.42
C ARG A 192 -11.51 10.75 -1.73
N CYS A 193 -10.44 11.54 -1.65
CA CYS A 193 -9.64 11.94 -2.80
C CYS A 193 -9.10 10.72 -3.56
N MET A 194 -8.61 9.72 -2.83
CA MET A 194 -8.10 8.49 -3.43
C MET A 194 -9.20 7.72 -4.16
N LEU A 195 -10.33 7.48 -3.51
CA LEU A 195 -11.47 6.81 -4.12
C LEU A 195 -11.90 7.54 -5.40
N ASP A 196 -12.19 8.83 -5.32
CA ASP A 196 -12.67 9.62 -6.46
C ASP A 196 -11.63 9.67 -7.60
N SER A 197 -10.34 9.65 -7.27
CA SER A 197 -9.27 9.68 -8.27
C SER A 197 -9.05 8.34 -8.95
N ILE A 198 -9.18 7.22 -8.24
CA ILE A 198 -9.17 5.89 -8.85
C ILE A 198 -10.35 5.75 -9.81
N LEU A 199 -11.56 6.14 -9.39
CA LEU A 199 -12.75 6.10 -10.26
C LEU A 199 -12.54 6.96 -11.50
N ARG A 200 -12.01 8.18 -11.34
CA ARG A 200 -11.67 9.07 -12.45
C ARG A 200 -10.68 8.42 -13.41
N ASN A 201 -9.61 7.81 -12.90
CA ASN A 201 -8.59 7.14 -13.69
C ASN A 201 -9.19 5.98 -14.51
N VAL A 202 -10.01 5.12 -13.89
CA VAL A 202 -10.68 4.03 -14.60
C VAL A 202 -11.65 4.56 -15.65
N ARG A 203 -12.49 5.55 -15.30
CA ARG A 203 -13.46 6.17 -16.21
C ARG A 203 -12.80 6.81 -17.43
N GLN A 204 -11.67 7.47 -17.23
CA GLN A 204 -10.91 8.12 -18.29
C GLN A 204 -9.97 7.18 -19.04
N ARG A 205 -9.87 5.90 -18.62
CA ARG A 205 -8.88 4.94 -19.13
C ARG A 205 -7.46 5.53 -19.05
N PHE A 206 -7.17 6.16 -17.93
CA PHE A 206 -5.90 6.82 -17.68
C PHE A 206 -4.75 5.82 -17.84
N VAL A 207 -3.78 6.18 -18.67
CA VAL A 207 -2.53 5.43 -18.83
C VAL A 207 -1.46 6.21 -18.09
N PRO A 208 -0.91 5.68 -16.98
CA PRO A 208 0.13 6.38 -16.25
C PRO A 208 1.36 6.67 -17.12
N PRO A 209 2.09 7.76 -16.87
CA PRO A 209 3.35 8.03 -17.53
C PRO A 209 4.33 6.85 -17.38
N LYS A 210 5.19 6.66 -18.38
CA LYS A 210 6.23 5.63 -18.33
C LYS A 210 7.06 5.77 -17.06
N GLY A 211 7.20 4.66 -16.31
CA GLY A 211 7.97 4.64 -15.06
C GLY A 211 7.20 5.09 -13.81
N ARG A 212 5.93 5.46 -13.95
CA ARG A 212 5.04 5.90 -12.84
C ARG A 212 3.72 5.10 -12.77
N PRO A 213 3.75 3.75 -12.87
CA PRO A 213 2.54 2.94 -12.92
C PRO A 213 1.67 3.08 -11.65
N LEU A 214 2.30 3.42 -10.52
CA LEU A 214 1.64 3.58 -9.23
C LEU A 214 0.76 4.84 -9.14
N MET A 215 0.76 5.72 -10.16
CA MET A 215 -0.22 6.81 -10.24
C MET A 215 -1.64 6.32 -10.58
N LEU A 216 -1.80 5.08 -11.03
CA LEU A 216 -3.13 4.56 -11.37
C LEU A 216 -4.03 4.43 -10.14
N THR A 217 -3.50 3.82 -9.08
CA THR A 217 -4.24 3.53 -7.82
C THR A 217 -3.37 3.59 -6.56
N GLY A 218 -2.04 3.63 -6.71
CA GLY A 218 -1.07 3.26 -5.69
C GLY A 218 -0.38 4.44 -4.97
N PRO A 219 0.83 4.21 -4.42
CA PRO A 219 1.55 5.16 -3.53
C PRO A 219 1.76 6.56 -4.09
N GLU A 220 1.96 6.68 -5.41
CA GLU A 220 2.16 7.98 -6.07
C GLU A 220 0.84 8.76 -6.18
N LEU A 221 -0.29 8.08 -6.36
CA LEU A 221 -1.60 8.72 -6.32
C LEU A 221 -1.95 9.16 -4.89
N LEU A 222 -1.56 8.37 -3.88
CA LEU A 222 -1.72 8.75 -2.48
C LEU A 222 -0.91 10.00 -2.12
N ASP A 223 0.33 10.10 -2.60
CA ASP A 223 1.12 11.32 -2.43
C ASP A 223 0.44 12.55 -3.06
N TRP A 224 -0.06 12.40 -4.30
CA TRP A 224 -0.81 13.47 -4.96
C TRP A 224 -2.03 13.89 -4.14
N CYS A 225 -2.85 12.93 -3.69
CA CYS A 225 -4.02 13.21 -2.87
C CYS A 225 -3.65 13.83 -1.52
N TYR A 226 -2.59 13.35 -0.87
CA TYR A 226 -2.06 13.95 0.35
C TYR A 226 -1.77 15.44 0.16
N ASN A 227 -1.08 15.81 -0.94
CA ASN A 227 -0.78 17.21 -1.24
C ASN A 227 -2.02 18.04 -1.60
N GLN A 228 -3.08 17.42 -2.16
CA GLN A 228 -4.35 18.11 -2.41
C GLN A 228 -5.19 18.30 -1.14
N THR A 229 -5.06 17.39 -0.17
CA THR A 229 -5.89 17.34 1.03
C THR A 229 -5.16 17.75 2.30
N ALA A 230 -3.95 18.31 2.17
CA ALA A 230 -3.00 18.63 3.26
C ALA A 230 -3.49 19.72 4.24
N GLY A 231 -4.69 19.56 4.79
CA GLY A 231 -5.02 20.12 6.08
C GLY A 231 -4.19 19.45 7.17
N ASN A 232 -3.99 20.14 8.29
CA ASN A 232 -3.22 19.69 9.46
C ASN A 232 -3.74 18.40 10.15
N ASP A 233 -4.65 17.64 9.51
CA ASP A 233 -5.38 16.50 10.06
C ASP A 233 -4.86 15.13 9.57
N VAL A 234 -3.64 15.09 9.02
CA VAL A 234 -2.97 13.85 8.58
C VAL A 234 -1.65 13.65 9.33
N ALA A 235 -1.51 12.52 10.01
CA ALA A 235 -0.26 12.10 10.65
C ALA A 235 0.54 11.16 9.73
N ILE A 236 1.86 11.35 9.70
CA ILE A 236 2.78 10.43 9.03
C ILE A 236 3.65 9.76 10.09
N THR A 237 3.37 8.50 10.43
CA THR A 237 3.87 7.91 11.70
C THR A 237 4.94 6.84 11.54
N TYR A 238 5.10 6.30 10.33
CA TYR A 238 6.10 5.29 10.02
C TYR A 238 6.60 5.41 8.58
N ARG A 239 7.63 4.62 8.27
CA ARG A 239 8.24 4.53 6.94
C ARG A 239 8.69 3.10 6.63
N ASP A 240 8.87 2.79 5.36
CA ASP A 240 9.42 1.50 4.91
C ASP A 240 10.91 1.34 5.26
N SER A 241 11.33 0.10 5.50
CA SER A 241 12.71 -0.26 5.81
C SER A 241 13.00 -1.72 5.46
N VAL A 242 14.27 -1.98 5.10
CA VAL A 242 14.83 -3.33 4.92
C VAL A 242 15.52 -3.89 6.16
N ARG A 243 15.54 -3.13 7.26
CA ARG A 243 16.10 -3.61 8.55
C ARG A 243 15.22 -4.60 9.28
N ALA A 244 14.03 -4.87 8.74
CA ALA A 244 13.29 -6.07 9.02
C ALA A 244 14.00 -7.24 8.31
N THR A 245 15.05 -7.82 8.88
CA THR A 245 15.85 -8.97 8.40
C THR A 245 15.47 -9.57 7.03
N TYR A 246 16.31 -9.45 6.01
CA TYR A 246 16.13 -10.16 4.72
C TYR A 246 15.77 -11.65 4.94
N PRO A 247 14.77 -12.23 4.24
CA PRO A 247 14.02 -11.67 3.09
C PRO A 247 12.82 -10.79 3.47
N HIS A 248 12.69 -10.40 4.73
CA HIS A 248 11.58 -9.58 5.18
C HIS A 248 11.81 -8.10 4.82
N SER A 249 10.71 -7.37 4.68
CA SER A 249 10.67 -5.91 4.71
C SER A 249 9.85 -5.50 5.94
N GLY A 250 9.83 -4.22 6.30
CA GLY A 250 9.01 -3.79 7.43
C GLY A 250 8.88 -2.30 7.59
N MET A 251 8.10 -1.91 8.59
CA MET A 251 7.76 -0.52 8.87
C MET A 251 8.45 -0.07 10.14
N VAL A 252 9.04 1.12 10.12
CA VAL A 252 9.73 1.72 11.26
C VAL A 252 9.03 3.03 11.63
N GLY A 253 8.56 3.14 12.86
CA GLY A 253 8.07 4.37 13.47
C GLY A 253 9.15 5.07 14.29
N VAL A 254 8.79 6.15 15.00
CA VAL A 254 9.71 6.92 15.87
C VAL A 254 10.40 6.02 16.90
N GLY A 255 9.66 5.08 17.49
CA GLY A 255 10.16 4.13 18.49
C GLY A 255 10.76 2.84 17.92
N GLY A 256 11.18 2.81 16.66
CA GLY A 256 11.75 1.62 16.00
C GLY A 256 10.73 0.81 15.20
N LEU A 257 11.07 -0.46 14.93
CA LEU A 257 10.27 -1.36 14.08
C LEU A 257 8.85 -1.55 14.66
N VAL A 258 7.84 -1.43 13.80
CA VAL A 258 6.41 -1.54 14.16
C VAL A 258 5.71 -2.71 13.48
N ALA A 259 6.20 -3.17 12.33
CA ALA A 259 5.65 -4.32 11.61
C ALA A 259 6.71 -4.96 10.68
N PHE A 260 6.51 -6.24 10.39
CA PHE A 260 7.17 -6.97 9.31
C PHE A 260 6.19 -7.23 8.16
N GLU A 261 6.73 -7.38 6.96
CA GLU A 261 6.04 -7.97 5.82
C GLU A 261 6.45 -9.44 5.67
N GLN A 262 5.45 -10.31 5.62
CA GLN A 262 5.67 -11.70 5.29
C GLN A 262 6.05 -11.80 3.80
N PRO A 263 7.16 -12.48 3.46
CA PRO A 263 7.55 -12.67 2.08
C PRO A 263 6.48 -13.46 1.34
N ASN A 264 6.15 -13.01 0.14
CA ASN A 264 5.27 -13.75 -0.77
C ASN A 264 6.10 -14.33 -1.93
N ASP A 265 5.55 -15.36 -2.58
CA ASP A 265 6.21 -16.06 -3.69
C ASP A 265 6.43 -15.15 -4.92
N MET A 266 5.67 -14.04 -5.03
CA MET A 266 5.75 -13.11 -6.16
C MET A 266 6.99 -12.22 -6.06
N ASP A 267 7.26 -11.69 -4.87
CA ASP A 267 8.38 -10.80 -4.58
C ASP A 267 9.67 -11.58 -4.32
N TYR A 268 9.55 -12.85 -3.86
CA TYR A 268 10.67 -13.72 -3.53
C TYR A 268 10.49 -15.14 -4.08
N PRO A 269 10.59 -15.34 -5.41
CA PRO A 269 10.40 -16.66 -6.04
C PRO A 269 11.45 -17.71 -5.61
N GLN A 270 12.49 -17.29 -4.88
CA GLN A 270 13.63 -18.11 -4.46
C GLN A 270 13.53 -18.63 -3.03
N ILE A 271 12.51 -18.27 -2.24
CA ILE A 271 12.36 -18.85 -0.90
C ILE A 271 11.80 -20.26 -1.08
N PRO A 272 12.57 -21.33 -0.81
CA PRO A 272 12.05 -22.67 -0.92
C PRO A 272 10.90 -22.80 0.08
N LYS A 273 9.74 -23.27 -0.38
CA LYS A 273 8.67 -23.75 0.51
C LYS A 273 9.13 -25.02 1.21
N THR A 274 10.14 -24.93 2.07
CA THR A 274 10.40 -26.00 3.04
C THR A 274 9.22 -26.00 3.99
N ARG A 275 8.27 -26.89 3.72
CA ARG A 275 7.36 -27.39 4.74
C ARG A 275 8.25 -27.77 5.92
N ILE A 276 8.06 -27.16 7.10
CA ILE A 276 8.66 -27.68 8.32
C ILE A 276 7.93 -28.99 8.63
N THR A 277 8.31 -30.04 7.91
CA THR A 277 7.98 -31.41 8.24
C THR A 277 9.24 -31.98 8.85
N GLY A 278 9.21 -32.19 10.17
CA GLY A 278 10.29 -32.90 10.85
C GLY A 278 10.33 -34.36 10.38
N ALA A 279 11.04 -34.64 9.28
CA ALA A 279 11.54 -35.96 8.89
C ALA A 279 12.34 -35.87 7.58
N THR A 280 13.66 -35.90 7.73
CA THR A 280 14.66 -36.68 6.96
C THR A 280 14.39 -37.07 5.48
N ARG A 281 15.36 -36.71 4.62
CA ARG A 281 16.24 -37.62 3.84
C ARG A 281 16.40 -37.22 2.35
N TRP A 282 17.67 -37.10 1.96
CA TRP A 282 18.18 -36.86 0.61
C TRP A 282 17.74 -37.95 -0.39
N MET A 283 17.17 -37.56 -1.54
CA MET A 283 17.31 -38.26 -2.85
C MET A 283 17.09 -37.29 -4.03
N THR A 284 17.80 -37.58 -5.12
CA THR A 284 18.02 -36.78 -6.34
C THR A 284 16.99 -37.01 -7.47
N HIS A 285 16.73 -35.92 -8.22
CA HIS A 285 16.26 -35.77 -9.63
C HIS A 285 14.94 -36.43 -10.11
N HIS A 286 14.02 -35.61 -10.66
CA HIS A 286 13.83 -35.42 -12.12
C HIS A 286 12.79 -34.32 -12.44
N MET A 287 13.10 -33.49 -13.45
CA MET A 287 12.22 -32.46 -14.03
C MET A 287 11.31 -33.08 -15.11
N THR A 288 10.03 -32.69 -15.15
CA THR A 288 9.18 -32.79 -16.34
C THR A 288 8.22 -31.61 -16.45
N ASN A 289 8.06 -31.13 -17.68
CA ASN A 289 7.42 -29.90 -18.16
C ASN A 289 5.93 -29.75 -17.80
N MET A 290 5.50 -28.49 -17.63
CA MET A 290 4.10 -28.06 -17.75
C MET A 290 3.93 -27.09 -18.92
N THR A 291 3.02 -27.44 -19.82
CA THR A 291 2.53 -26.65 -20.94
C THR A 291 1.41 -25.71 -20.50
N ASN A 292 1.46 -24.48 -21.03
CA ASN A 292 0.44 -23.43 -20.98
C ASN A 292 -0.97 -23.91 -21.36
N MET A 293 -2.00 -23.33 -20.73
CA MET A 293 -3.14 -22.74 -21.46
C MET A 293 -3.71 -21.52 -20.73
N CYS A 294 -3.79 -20.43 -21.50
CA CYS A 294 -4.35 -19.13 -21.18
C CYS A 294 -5.87 -19.16 -21.38
N GLY A 295 -6.65 -18.72 -20.40
CA GLY A 295 -8.11 -18.60 -20.46
C GLY A 295 -8.56 -17.13 -20.40
N LEU A 296 -8.49 -16.43 -21.53
CA LEU A 296 -9.09 -15.11 -21.75
C LEU A 296 -10.57 -15.28 -22.09
N SER A 297 -11.49 -15.13 -21.12
CA SER A 297 -12.91 -14.91 -21.41
C SER A 297 -13.68 -14.51 -20.15
N MET A 298 -13.77 -13.20 -19.88
CA MET A 298 -15.00 -12.49 -19.48
C MET A 298 -14.66 -11.07 -19.02
N CYS A 299 -14.47 -10.19 -20.00
CA CYS A 299 -14.61 -8.75 -19.81
C CYS A 299 -15.39 -8.18 -21.01
N ARG A 300 -16.52 -8.82 -21.34
CA ARG A 300 -17.49 -8.29 -22.31
C ARG A 300 -18.67 -7.68 -21.57
N MET A 301 -18.94 -6.44 -21.95
CA MET A 301 -20.14 -5.65 -21.65
C MET A 301 -20.25 -5.05 -20.25
N TRP A 302 -19.29 -4.18 -19.94
CA TRP A 302 -19.64 -2.76 -19.80
C TRP A 302 -19.01 -2.00 -20.97
N ARG A 303 -19.84 -1.45 -21.87
CA ARG A 303 -19.34 -0.43 -22.79
C ARG A 303 -18.95 0.76 -21.92
N CYS A 304 -17.65 1.04 -21.75
CA CYS A 304 -17.21 2.37 -21.33
C CYS A 304 -17.52 3.32 -22.50
N GLY A 305 -18.78 3.76 -22.56
CA GLY A 305 -19.32 4.58 -23.64
C GLY A 305 -19.04 6.05 -23.38
N GLY A 306 -18.25 6.66 -24.25
CA GLY A 306 -18.39 8.08 -24.52
C GLY A 306 -19.76 8.32 -25.14
N SER A 307 -20.55 9.19 -24.53
CA SER A 307 -21.71 9.78 -25.19
C SER A 307 -21.20 10.65 -26.34
N LYS A 308 -21.28 10.14 -27.57
CA LYS A 308 -21.36 11.02 -28.74
C LYS A 308 -22.59 11.91 -28.53
N LEU A 309 -22.37 13.20 -28.28
CA LEU A 309 -23.39 14.20 -28.57
C LEU A 309 -23.80 13.98 -30.03
N ARG A 310 -25.03 13.50 -30.24
CA ARG A 310 -25.69 13.67 -31.53
C ARG A 310 -26.03 15.15 -31.61
N THR A 311 -25.29 15.89 -32.43
CA THR A 311 -25.75 17.14 -33.01
C THR A 311 -26.99 16.83 -33.86
N SER A 312 -28.17 16.95 -33.27
CA SER A 312 -29.40 17.17 -34.05
C SER A 312 -29.36 18.61 -34.56
N VAL A 313 -28.90 18.78 -35.80
CA VAL A 313 -29.12 20.00 -36.57
C VAL A 313 -30.63 20.07 -36.83
N VAL A 314 -31.33 20.86 -36.03
CA VAL A 314 -32.69 21.29 -36.36
C VAL A 314 -32.54 22.41 -37.40
N VAL A 315 -32.76 22.06 -38.66
CA VAL A 315 -32.95 23.05 -39.73
C VAL A 315 -34.28 23.74 -39.48
N SER A 316 -34.23 24.93 -38.86
CA SER A 316 -35.39 25.83 -38.80
C SER A 316 -35.41 26.67 -40.07
N HIS A 317 -36.32 26.35 -40.98
CA HIS A 317 -36.72 27.23 -42.07
C HIS A 317 -37.47 28.44 -41.49
N LYS A 318 -36.77 29.57 -41.31
CA LYS A 318 -37.44 30.87 -41.19
C LYS A 318 -37.78 31.37 -42.59
N HIS A 319 -39.02 31.16 -43.00
CA HIS A 319 -39.66 31.94 -44.05
C HIS A 319 -39.80 33.39 -43.58
N SER A 320 -39.12 34.29 -44.29
CA SER A 320 -39.42 35.71 -44.30
C SER A 320 -40.77 35.93 -44.99
N LYS A 321 -41.73 36.51 -44.27
CA LYS A 321 -42.84 37.24 -44.90
C LYS A 321 -42.98 38.60 -44.22
N HIS A 322 -42.62 39.61 -45.01
CA HIS A 322 -43.13 40.96 -44.91
C HIS A 322 -44.64 41.00 -44.64
N GLN A 323 -45.04 41.77 -43.64
CA GLN A 323 -46.19 42.65 -43.77
C GLN A 323 -45.72 44.08 -43.49
N GLY A 324 -46.14 44.99 -44.36
CA GLY A 324 -45.67 46.36 -44.37
C GLY A 324 -46.72 47.38 -43.98
N LYS A 325 -46.27 48.63 -44.17
CA LYS A 325 -47.01 49.87 -44.43
C LYS A 325 -47.49 50.74 -43.26
N ARG A 326 -46.93 51.97 -43.33
CA ARG A 326 -47.44 53.31 -42.98
C ARG A 326 -47.41 53.60 -41.49
N ILE A 327 -46.74 54.65 -41.02
CA ILE A 327 -46.72 56.04 -41.51
C ILE A 327 -45.30 56.54 -41.79
#